data_AF-A0AAU3GUS0-F1
#
_entry.id   AF-A0AAU3GUS0-F1
#
_cell.length_a   1.000
_cell.length_b   1.000
_cell.length_c   1.000
_cell.angle_alpha   90.00
_cell.angle_beta   90.00
_cell.angle_gamma   90.00
#
_symmetry.space_group_name_H-M   'P 1'
#
loop_
_entity.id
_entity.type
_entity.pdbx_description
1 polymer ?
#
loop_
_entity_poly.entity_id
_entity_poly.type
_entity_poly.pdbx_seq_one_letter_code
_entity_poly.pdbx_strand_id
1 'polypeptide(L)'
;MKTLLPDKGESFEEGAVGFMAGLPRGLGKCELSGGGKDLDIRYSRIQDPDFTWETVQRNVSKPGNIPISLGEAGGYIGGGSVELFVDCPYEKGRKDLLRVVVGIGGVPKIEDSAMKANISGLAADVARAVARDVVGCEGAADLPDGAPKIG
;
A
#
# COMPACT_ATOMS: atom_id res chain seq x y z
N MET A 1 22.40 9.33 3.65
CA MET A 1 21.02 8.81 3.82
C MET A 1 21.09 7.30 3.69
N LYS A 2 20.56 6.53 4.65
CA LYS A 2 20.47 5.07 4.52
C LYS A 2 19.24 4.74 3.67
N THR A 3 19.43 4.06 2.55
CA THR A 3 18.39 3.57 1.61
C THR A 3 17.39 2.68 2.34
N LEU A 4 16.08 2.83 2.05
CA LEU A 4 15.03 2.00 2.65
C LEU A 4 15.03 0.58 2.09
N LEU A 5 15.20 0.47 0.79
CA LEU A 5 15.23 -0.77 0.04
C LEU A 5 16.65 -1.38 0.06
N PRO A 6 16.77 -2.70 -0.23
CA PRO A 6 18.06 -3.33 -0.46
C PRO A 6 18.82 -2.60 -1.58
N ASP A 7 20.14 -2.55 -1.46
CA ASP A 7 20.96 -1.97 -2.51
C ASP A 7 20.94 -2.88 -3.76
N LYS A 8 21.21 -2.29 -4.93
CA LYS A 8 21.21 -3.04 -6.20
C LYS A 8 22.18 -4.22 -6.12
N GLY A 9 21.65 -5.44 -6.31
CA GLY A 9 22.43 -6.68 -6.26
C GLY A 9 22.42 -7.38 -4.90
N GLU A 10 21.80 -6.79 -3.88
CA GLU A 10 21.51 -7.49 -2.63
C GLU A 10 20.35 -8.48 -2.80
N SER A 11 20.43 -9.60 -2.07
CA SER A 11 19.36 -10.59 -2.03
C SER A 11 18.11 -10.04 -1.37
N PHE A 12 16.95 -10.43 -1.90
CA PHE A 12 15.65 -10.20 -1.30
C PHE A 12 14.81 -11.47 -1.40
N GLU A 13 13.80 -11.60 -0.53
CA GLU A 13 12.79 -12.66 -0.61
C GLU A 13 11.44 -12.04 -1.00
N GLU A 14 10.69 -12.73 -1.85
CA GLU A 14 9.32 -12.37 -2.23
C GLU A 14 8.41 -13.59 -2.07
N GLY A 15 7.24 -13.42 -1.43
CA GLY A 15 6.24 -14.48 -1.27
C GLY A 15 4.86 -14.05 -1.73
N ALA A 16 4.35 -14.62 -2.82
CA ALA A 16 3.05 -14.29 -3.43
C ALA A 16 2.01 -15.43 -3.29
N VAL A 17 0.77 -15.11 -2.87
CA VAL A 17 -0.35 -16.08 -2.82
C VAL A 17 -1.64 -15.41 -3.28
N GLY A 18 -2.49 -16.06 -4.11
CA GLY A 18 -3.95 -15.85 -4.04
C GLY A 18 -4.68 -14.86 -4.96
N PHE A 19 -4.17 -14.51 -6.15
CA PHE A 19 -4.92 -13.65 -7.10
C PHE A 19 -5.98 -14.43 -7.91
N MET A 20 -7.04 -14.91 -7.27
CA MET A 20 -8.18 -15.53 -7.96
C MET A 20 -9.38 -14.56 -8.05
N ALA A 21 -9.95 -14.40 -9.25
CA ALA A 21 -11.19 -13.66 -9.45
C ALA A 21 -12.40 -14.42 -8.88
N GLY A 22 -13.44 -13.70 -8.42
CA GLY A 22 -14.71 -14.30 -7.98
C GLY A 22 -14.83 -14.73 -6.51
N LEU A 23 -13.81 -14.51 -5.68
CA LEU A 23 -13.90 -14.74 -4.22
C LEU A 23 -14.13 -13.41 -3.47
N PRO A 24 -15.04 -13.34 -2.47
CA PRO A 24 -15.26 -12.13 -1.67
C PRO A 24 -13.99 -11.62 -0.97
N ARG A 25 -13.04 -12.53 -0.74
CA ARG A 25 -11.70 -12.28 -0.21
C ARG A 25 -10.68 -13.03 -1.07
N GLY A 26 -10.41 -12.54 -2.28
CA GLY A 26 -9.25 -12.94 -3.07
C GLY A 26 -7.98 -12.43 -2.41
N LEU A 27 -7.44 -13.19 -1.45
CA LEU A 27 -6.25 -12.83 -0.65
C LEU A 27 -4.96 -12.98 -1.46
N GLY A 28 -4.88 -12.28 -2.59
CA GLY A 28 -3.63 -11.89 -3.23
C GLY A 28 -2.76 -11.17 -2.22
N LYS A 29 -1.65 -11.75 -1.75
CA LYS A 29 -0.67 -11.11 -0.86
C LYS A 29 0.71 -11.39 -1.41
N CYS A 30 1.51 -10.34 -1.61
CA CYS A 30 2.96 -10.45 -1.78
C CYS A 30 3.67 -9.86 -0.57
N GLU A 31 4.68 -10.54 -0.01
CA GLU A 31 5.58 -10.03 1.04
C GLU A 31 6.99 -9.88 0.49
N LEU A 32 7.72 -8.81 0.83
CA LEU A 32 9.09 -8.57 0.39
C LEU A 32 10.02 -8.22 1.56
N SER A 33 11.18 -8.88 1.68
CA SER A 33 12.23 -8.59 2.69
C SER A 33 13.63 -8.52 2.05
N GLY A 34 14.56 -7.69 2.57
CA GLY A 34 15.95 -7.65 2.09
C GLY A 34 16.83 -6.54 2.67
N GLY A 35 18.15 -6.61 2.45
CA GLY A 35 19.10 -5.54 2.79
C GLY A 35 19.34 -5.29 4.29
N GLY A 36 19.14 -6.30 5.14
CA GLY A 36 19.31 -6.19 6.60
C GLY A 36 18.28 -5.28 7.29
N LYS A 37 17.21 -4.95 6.57
CA LYS A 37 16.04 -4.23 7.08
C LYS A 37 14.80 -5.05 6.80
N ASP A 38 13.98 -5.21 7.82
CA ASP A 38 12.67 -5.81 7.65
C ASP A 38 11.72 -4.70 7.20
N LEU A 39 11.47 -4.63 5.89
CA LEU A 39 10.31 -3.92 5.38
C LEU A 39 9.17 -4.92 5.24
N ASP A 40 7.98 -4.50 5.62
CA ASP A 40 6.76 -5.28 5.45
C ASP A 40 5.95 -4.61 4.34
N ILE A 41 6.24 -4.99 3.09
CA ILE A 41 5.49 -4.54 1.92
C ILE A 41 4.42 -5.60 1.63
N ARG A 42 3.14 -5.21 1.70
CA ARG A 42 2.00 -6.05 1.37
C ARG A 42 1.07 -5.32 0.42
N TYR A 43 0.51 -6.01 -0.55
CA TYR A 43 -0.61 -5.48 -1.32
C TYR A 43 -1.68 -6.54 -1.52
N SER A 44 -2.94 -6.10 -1.58
CA SER A 44 -4.10 -6.97 -1.74
C SER A 44 -5.26 -6.23 -2.38
N ARG A 45 -6.00 -6.89 -3.28
CA ARG A 45 -7.27 -6.37 -3.79
C ARG A 45 -8.41 -6.76 -2.84
N ILE A 46 -9.07 -5.76 -2.28
CA ILE A 46 -10.22 -5.91 -1.39
C ILE A 46 -11.48 -5.99 -2.23
N GLN A 47 -12.10 -7.17 -2.26
CA GLN A 47 -13.34 -7.46 -3.00
C GLN A 47 -14.58 -7.55 -2.08
N ASP A 48 -14.39 -7.24 -0.79
CA ASP A 48 -15.45 -7.22 0.20
C ASP A 48 -16.37 -6.01 -0.08
N PRO A 49 -17.66 -6.21 -0.42
CA PRO A 49 -18.56 -5.11 -0.76
C PRO A 49 -18.82 -4.15 0.42
N ASP A 50 -18.57 -4.58 1.66
CA ASP A 50 -18.74 -3.76 2.86
C ASP A 50 -17.47 -2.94 3.17
N PHE A 51 -16.34 -3.26 2.54
CA PHE A 51 -15.11 -2.49 2.66
C PHE A 51 -15.03 -1.44 1.55
N THR A 52 -15.56 -0.25 1.85
CA THR A 52 -15.63 0.87 0.92
C THR A 52 -14.71 2.02 1.32
N TRP A 53 -14.69 3.09 0.53
CA TRP A 53 -14.02 4.33 0.89
C TRP A 53 -14.50 4.91 2.21
N GLU A 54 -15.78 4.74 2.60
CA GLU A 54 -16.26 5.15 3.91
C GLU A 54 -15.55 4.39 5.06
N THR A 55 -15.24 3.11 4.85
CA THR A 55 -14.43 2.32 5.79
C THR A 55 -12.99 2.82 5.83
N VAL A 56 -12.40 3.17 4.69
CA VAL A 56 -11.07 3.81 4.62
C VAL A 56 -11.08 5.12 5.41
N GLN A 57 -12.03 6.02 5.16
CA GLN A 57 -12.15 7.31 5.85
C GLN A 57 -12.34 7.12 7.36
N ARG A 58 -13.10 6.12 7.79
CA ARG A 58 -13.23 5.77 9.21
C ARG A 58 -11.89 5.36 9.81
N ASN A 59 -11.07 4.61 9.08
CA ASN A 59 -9.73 4.23 9.54
C ASN A 59 -8.78 5.44 9.56
N VAL A 60 -8.82 6.31 8.55
CA VAL A 60 -8.05 7.56 8.51
C VAL A 60 -8.33 8.42 9.74
N SER A 61 -9.60 8.53 10.16
CA SER A 61 -10.01 9.34 11.32
C SER A 61 -9.72 8.72 12.69
N LYS A 62 -9.11 7.53 12.77
CA LYS A 62 -8.76 6.92 14.06
C LYS A 62 -7.67 7.73 14.78
N PRO A 63 -7.73 7.86 16.12
CA PRO A 63 -6.68 8.54 16.88
C PRO A 63 -5.29 7.95 16.60
N GLY A 64 -4.32 8.83 16.34
CA GLY A 64 -2.93 8.45 16.05
C GLY A 64 -2.65 8.15 14.57
N ASN A 65 -3.67 8.10 13.72
CA ASN A 65 -3.48 8.01 12.27
C ASN A 65 -3.27 9.39 11.66
N ILE A 66 -2.37 9.45 10.68
CA ILE A 66 -2.06 10.67 9.91
C ILE A 66 -2.56 10.44 8.49
N PRO A 67 -3.50 11.25 7.97
CA PRO A 67 -4.00 11.10 6.60
C PRO A 67 -2.87 11.21 5.57
N ILE A 68 -2.99 10.42 4.50
CA ILE A 68 -2.19 10.59 3.28
C ILE A 68 -3.08 10.58 2.05
N SER A 69 -2.66 11.31 1.01
CA SER A 69 -3.36 11.35 -0.28
C SER A 69 -2.39 11.44 -1.46
N LEU A 70 -2.75 10.81 -2.58
CA LEU A 70 -2.00 10.84 -3.82
C LEU A 70 -2.96 10.75 -5.01
N GLY A 71 -3.34 11.90 -5.58
CA GLY A 71 -4.42 11.93 -6.58
C GLY A 71 -5.72 11.42 -5.96
N GLU A 72 -6.33 10.41 -6.59
CA GLU A 72 -7.53 9.73 -6.07
C GLU A 72 -7.22 8.63 -5.04
N ALA A 73 -5.94 8.24 -4.89
CA ALA A 73 -5.55 7.36 -3.80
C ALA A 73 -5.55 8.09 -2.46
N GLY A 74 -5.89 7.35 -1.41
CA GLY A 74 -6.03 7.86 -0.07
C GLY A 74 -5.74 6.80 0.97
N GLY A 75 -5.33 7.23 2.15
CA GLY A 75 -4.97 6.29 3.20
C GLY A 75 -4.43 6.99 4.42
N TYR A 76 -3.62 6.29 5.20
CA TYR A 76 -3.04 6.84 6.42
C TYR A 76 -1.70 6.24 6.77
N ILE A 77 -0.91 7.00 7.53
CA ILE A 77 0.18 6.49 8.36
C ILE A 77 -0.41 6.12 9.71
N GLY A 78 -0.22 4.87 10.15
CA GLY A 78 -0.74 4.36 11.41
C GLY A 78 0.25 3.39 12.04
N GLY A 79 0.60 3.63 13.30
CA GLY A 79 1.63 2.85 13.99
C GLY A 79 2.95 2.82 13.19
N GLY A 80 3.44 1.61 12.92
CA GLY A 80 4.69 1.32 12.21
C GLY A 80 4.59 1.27 10.68
N SER A 81 3.47 1.70 10.09
CA SER A 81 3.19 1.46 8.67
C SER A 81 2.41 2.58 7.99
N VAL A 82 2.48 2.58 6.66
CA VAL A 82 1.59 3.29 5.76
C VAL A 82 0.61 2.30 5.16
N GLU A 83 -0.66 2.69 5.07
CA GLU A 83 -1.67 2.03 4.25
C GLU A 83 -2.17 3.01 3.20
N LEU A 84 -2.08 2.65 1.93
CA LEU A 84 -2.57 3.41 0.79
C LEU A 84 -3.63 2.59 0.05
N PHE A 85 -4.75 3.20 -0.28
CA PHE A 85 -5.87 2.58 -0.98
C PHE A 85 -6.07 3.27 -2.33
N VAL A 86 -6.41 2.49 -3.34
CA VAL A 86 -6.67 2.97 -4.70
C VAL A 86 -7.85 2.22 -5.29
N ASP A 87 -8.67 2.88 -6.11
CA ASP A 87 -9.73 2.22 -6.84
C ASP A 87 -9.16 1.15 -7.79
N CYS A 88 -9.69 -0.07 -7.68
CA CYS A 88 -9.19 -1.23 -8.41
C CYS A 88 -10.34 -2.20 -8.74
N PRO A 89 -11.42 -1.74 -9.41
CA PRO A 89 -12.56 -2.57 -9.74
C PRO A 89 -12.15 -3.67 -10.72
N TYR A 90 -12.39 -4.94 -10.37
CA TYR A 90 -12.09 -6.05 -11.29
C TYR A 90 -13.15 -6.22 -12.39
N GLU A 91 -14.37 -5.73 -12.15
CA GLU A 91 -15.51 -5.73 -13.07
C GLU A 91 -16.26 -4.40 -12.97
N LYS A 92 -16.96 -4.03 -14.05
CA LYS A 92 -17.74 -2.79 -14.10
C LYS A 92 -18.82 -2.77 -13.01
N GLY A 93 -18.89 -1.67 -12.26
CA GLY A 93 -19.87 -1.48 -11.18
C GLY A 93 -19.44 -2.01 -9.82
N ARG A 94 -18.25 -2.62 -9.74
CA ARG A 94 -17.60 -2.99 -8.47
C ARG A 94 -16.92 -1.77 -7.83
N LYS A 95 -16.70 -1.83 -6.52
CA LYS A 95 -16.02 -0.82 -5.71
C LYS A 95 -14.79 -1.40 -5.00
N ASP A 96 -14.10 -2.31 -5.67
CA ASP A 96 -12.96 -3.01 -5.08
C ASP A 96 -11.78 -2.04 -4.93
N LEU A 97 -10.99 -2.23 -3.87
CA LEU A 97 -9.86 -1.36 -3.55
C LEU A 97 -8.55 -2.14 -3.58
N LEU A 98 -7.52 -1.59 -4.23
CA LEU A 98 -6.15 -2.03 -4.02
C LEU A 98 -5.65 -1.42 -2.72
N ARG A 99 -5.34 -2.26 -1.74
CA ARG A 99 -4.65 -1.86 -0.51
C ARG A 99 -3.18 -2.17 -0.64
N VAL A 100 -2.34 -1.17 -0.41
CA VAL A 100 -0.88 -1.28 -0.29
C VAL A 100 -0.50 -0.92 1.15
N VAL A 101 0.31 -1.75 1.77
CA VAL A 101 0.85 -1.56 3.12
C VAL A 101 2.36 -1.56 3.03
N VAL A 102 3.00 -0.58 3.63
CA VAL A 102 4.45 -0.51 3.77
C VAL A 102 4.77 -0.23 5.23
N GLY A 103 5.34 -1.21 5.92
CA GLY A 103 5.76 -1.12 7.30
C GLY A 103 7.26 -1.34 7.50
N ILE A 104 7.74 -1.02 8.69
CA ILE A 104 9.08 -1.37 9.15
C ILE A 104 8.94 -2.41 10.27
N GLY A 105 9.53 -3.59 10.08
CA GLY A 105 9.51 -4.70 11.03
C GLY A 105 10.08 -4.31 12.38
N GLY A 106 9.41 -4.73 13.45
CA GLY A 106 9.81 -4.42 14.82
C GLY A 106 9.63 -2.95 15.26
N VAL A 107 9.11 -2.07 14.38
CA VAL A 107 8.87 -0.66 14.70
C VAL A 107 7.38 -0.46 15.01
N PRO A 108 7.00 -0.16 16.26
CA PRO A 108 5.59 0.02 16.63
C PRO A 108 5.01 1.36 16.16
N LYS A 109 5.87 2.37 15.98
CA LYS A 109 5.47 3.71 15.57
C LYS A 109 6.59 4.44 14.83
N ILE A 110 6.23 5.12 13.75
CA ILE A 110 7.17 5.97 12.99
C ILE A 110 6.95 7.42 13.40
N GLU A 111 7.92 8.02 14.08
CA GLU A 111 7.84 9.41 14.56
C GLU A 111 8.53 10.39 13.61
N ASP A 112 9.67 9.99 13.05
CA ASP A 112 10.51 10.76 12.14
C ASP A 112 9.78 11.13 10.84
N SER A 113 9.80 12.42 10.49
CA SER A 113 9.12 12.95 9.30
C SER A 113 9.75 12.52 7.99
N ALA A 114 11.08 12.38 7.92
CA ALA A 114 11.77 11.86 6.75
C ALA A 114 11.46 10.37 6.55
N MET A 115 11.37 9.60 7.63
CA MET A 115 10.96 8.21 7.55
C MET A 115 9.52 8.08 7.05
N LYS A 116 8.58 8.89 7.56
CA LYS A 116 7.19 8.97 7.06
C LYS A 116 7.14 9.28 5.56
N ALA A 117 7.91 10.27 5.11
CA ALA A 117 7.98 10.62 3.70
C ALA A 117 8.50 9.45 2.84
N ASN A 118 9.57 8.78 3.29
CA ASN A 118 10.19 7.70 2.53
C ASN A 118 9.27 6.47 2.42
N ILE A 119 8.62 6.04 3.51
CA ILE A 119 7.69 4.90 3.48
C ILE A 119 6.42 5.22 2.68
N SER A 120 5.93 6.46 2.72
CA SER A 120 4.79 6.90 1.92
C SER A 120 5.14 6.93 0.43
N GLY A 121 6.34 7.41 0.09
CA GLY A 121 6.87 7.33 -1.27
C GLY A 121 6.96 5.89 -1.77
N LEU A 122 7.50 4.98 -0.95
CA LEU A 122 7.57 3.56 -1.30
C LEU A 122 6.18 2.94 -1.50
N ALA A 123 5.19 3.27 -0.66
CA ALA A 123 3.82 2.81 -0.84
C ALA A 123 3.20 3.30 -2.16
N ALA A 124 3.50 4.53 -2.57
CA ALA A 124 3.08 5.06 -3.87
C ALA A 124 3.73 4.33 -5.04
N ASP A 125 5.03 4.07 -4.95
CA ASP A 125 5.76 3.35 -6.00
C ASP A 125 5.25 1.92 -6.15
N VAL A 126 5.01 1.22 -5.05
CA VAL A 126 4.39 -0.12 -5.05
C VAL A 126 2.98 -0.06 -5.61
N ALA A 127 2.17 0.93 -5.25
CA ALA A 127 0.82 1.08 -5.79
C ALA A 127 0.83 1.22 -7.32
N ARG A 128 1.72 2.07 -7.87
CA ARG A 128 1.86 2.22 -9.33
C ARG A 128 2.30 0.92 -10.01
N ALA A 129 3.33 0.26 -9.47
CA ALA A 129 3.85 -0.98 -10.04
C ALA A 129 2.81 -2.12 -10.02
N VAL A 130 2.19 -2.36 -8.86
CA VAL A 130 1.21 -3.44 -8.68
C VAL A 130 -0.05 -3.19 -9.51
N ALA A 131 -0.52 -1.95 -9.57
CA ALA A 131 -1.68 -1.58 -10.35
C ALA A 131 -1.51 -1.86 -11.84
N ARG A 132 -0.38 -1.43 -12.40
CA ARG A 132 -0.08 -1.54 -13.83
C ARG A 132 0.25 -2.97 -14.22
N ASP A 133 1.14 -3.62 -13.45
CA ASP A 133 1.84 -4.81 -13.92
C ASP A 133 1.28 -6.12 -13.34
N VAL A 134 0.59 -6.07 -12.19
CA VAL A 134 0.18 -7.27 -11.46
C VAL A 134 -1.34 -7.47 -11.48
N VAL A 135 -2.12 -6.42 -11.18
CA VAL A 135 -3.58 -6.53 -10.99
C VAL A 135 -4.39 -5.98 -12.18
N GLY A 136 -3.75 -5.21 -13.07
CA GLY A 136 -4.42 -4.62 -14.24
C GLY A 136 -5.51 -3.61 -13.85
N CYS A 137 -5.27 -2.82 -12.80
CA CYS A 137 -6.23 -1.85 -12.29
C CYS A 137 -6.01 -0.47 -12.90
N GLU A 138 -6.95 -0.06 -13.77
CA GLU A 138 -6.91 1.22 -14.49
C GLU A 138 -6.82 2.42 -13.54
N GLY A 139 -7.64 2.46 -12.48
CA GLY A 139 -7.68 3.58 -11.52
C GLY A 139 -6.37 3.82 -10.76
N ALA A 140 -5.48 2.82 -10.70
CA ALA A 140 -4.20 2.95 -10.04
C ALA A 140 -3.02 3.11 -11.02
N ALA A 141 -3.25 2.91 -12.33
CA ALA A 141 -2.28 3.25 -13.37
C ALA A 141 -2.12 4.76 -13.55
N ASP A 142 -3.14 5.55 -13.21
CA ASP A 142 -3.20 7.01 -13.35
C ASP A 142 -2.72 7.80 -12.11
N LEU A 143 -2.13 7.11 -11.12
CA LEU A 143 -1.61 7.80 -9.94
C LEU A 143 -0.49 8.78 -10.33
N PRO A 144 -0.55 10.03 -9.84
CA PRO A 144 0.43 11.04 -10.18
C PRO A 144 1.82 10.63 -9.71
N ASP A 145 2.86 11.02 -10.44
CA ASP A 145 4.24 10.81 -10.00
C ASP A 145 4.56 11.61 -8.73
N GLY A 146 5.47 11.06 -7.90
CA GLY A 146 5.92 11.70 -6.65
C GLY A 146 5.35 11.11 -5.37
N ALA A 147 5.65 11.75 -4.25
CA ALA A 147 5.27 11.26 -2.92
C ALA A 147 3.83 11.68 -2.54
N PRO A 148 3.12 10.87 -1.74
CA PRO A 148 1.84 11.28 -1.16
C PRO A 148 1.98 12.54 -0.30
N LYS A 149 0.93 13.36 -0.30
CA LYS A 149 0.76 14.42 0.70
C LYS A 149 0.48 13.78 2.06
N ILE A 150 1.09 14.29 3.11
CA ILE A 150 0.93 13.82 4.49
C ILE A 150 0.30 14.95 5.30
N GLY A 151 -0.83 14.67 5.96
CA GLY A 151 -1.61 15.67 6.70
C GLY A 151 -2.66 16.34 5.83
#